data_AF-A0A660VCF9-F1
#
_entry.id   AF-A0A660VCF9-F1
#
_cell.length_a   1.000
_cell.length_b   1.000
_cell.length_c   1.000
_cell.angle_alpha   90.00
_cell.angle_beta   90.00
_cell.angle_gamma   90.00
#
_symmetry.space_group_name_H-M   'P 1'
#
loop_
_entity.id
_entity.type
_entity.pdbx_description
1 polymer ?
#
loop_
_entity_poly.entity_id
_entity_poly.type
_entity_poly.pdbx_seq_one_letter_code
_entity_poly.pdbx_strand_id
1 'polypeptide(L)'
;NPGRYRREAGRILGFLRNMEPENGLYPLLFAWLEMEMENPEKVALWIRRALRCTYIKTHIRESAKRRLQVLEEIGYHEGLRGVAAWTMIDRKLIRCVKEVMSGVVRVAEELLARGDVRKAARWGRLAVDLGKWVGRKAEEGELCAASAAAWERGAVVVEAAAMRAGVCDVTSARKELQNARQNAQKIAKAWWQLHLDKERAFTVWVITAPKKCWSFMRRLFKMGERALLYERLKE
;
A
#
# COMPACT_ATOMS: atom_id res chain seq x y z
N ASN A 1 23.51 8.99 -18.93
CA ASN A 1 24.83 8.91 -18.26
C ASN A 1 24.66 8.19 -16.91
N PRO A 2 24.76 6.84 -16.89
CA PRO A 2 24.34 6.00 -15.76
C PRO A 2 25.15 6.22 -14.46
N GLY A 3 26.38 6.74 -14.55
CA GLY A 3 27.21 7.06 -13.38
C GLY A 3 26.73 8.27 -12.56
N ARG A 4 26.05 9.24 -13.19
CA ARG A 4 25.53 10.44 -12.52
C ARG A 4 24.27 10.12 -11.71
N TYR A 5 23.36 9.34 -12.30
CA TYR A 5 22.17 8.79 -11.63
C TYR A 5 22.52 7.94 -10.41
N ARG A 6 23.56 7.08 -10.48
CA ARG A 6 24.00 6.27 -9.32
C ARG A 6 24.52 7.10 -8.15
N ARG A 7 25.23 8.21 -8.41
CA ARG A 7 25.76 9.09 -7.33
C ARG A 7 24.67 9.93 -6.69
N GLU A 8 23.75 10.48 -7.48
CA GLU A 8 22.60 11.22 -6.97
C GLU A 8 21.62 10.31 -6.22
N ALA A 9 21.35 9.11 -6.77
CA ALA A 9 20.62 8.07 -6.04
C ALA A 9 21.34 7.75 -4.74
N GLY A 10 22.65 7.46 -4.74
CA GLY A 10 23.41 7.17 -3.52
C GLY A 10 23.30 8.25 -2.43
N ARG A 11 23.33 9.54 -2.80
CA ARG A 11 23.15 10.67 -1.86
C ARG A 11 21.73 10.79 -1.34
N ILE A 12 20.73 10.67 -2.22
CA ILE A 12 19.31 10.64 -1.84
C ILE A 12 19.03 9.45 -0.91
N LEU A 13 19.62 8.30 -1.19
CA LEU A 13 19.46 7.06 -0.42
C LEU A 13 20.17 7.12 0.95
N GLY A 14 21.33 7.80 1.03
CA GLY A 14 22.00 8.10 2.30
C GLY A 14 21.21 9.08 3.18
N PHE A 15 20.59 10.09 2.56
CA PHE A 15 19.70 11.04 3.23
C PHE A 15 18.41 10.36 3.73
N LEU A 16 17.79 9.50 2.91
CA LEU A 16 16.55 8.78 3.25
C LEU A 16 16.74 7.72 4.34
N ARG A 17 17.89 7.04 4.38
CA ARG A 17 18.24 6.08 5.44
C ARG A 17 18.27 6.72 6.84
N ASN A 18 18.50 8.02 6.93
CA ASN A 18 18.63 8.74 8.19
C ASN A 18 17.33 9.42 8.67
N MET A 19 16.25 9.43 7.88
CA MET A 19 15.07 10.23 8.21
C MET A 19 14.03 9.52 9.10
N GLU A 20 13.80 8.22 8.96
CA GLU A 20 12.95 7.40 9.85
C GLU A 20 13.25 5.90 9.66
N PRO A 21 14.13 5.26 10.45
CA PRO A 21 14.41 3.81 10.33
C PRO A 21 13.16 2.93 10.53
N GLU A 22 12.13 3.48 11.17
CA GLU A 22 10.86 2.82 11.43
C GLU A 22 9.84 2.92 10.27
N ASN A 23 10.12 3.71 9.23
CA ASN A 23 9.23 3.87 8.08
C ASN A 23 9.62 2.93 6.93
N GLY A 24 8.74 1.98 6.61
CA GLY A 24 8.99 0.98 5.58
C GLY A 24 8.78 1.47 4.15
N LEU A 25 8.42 2.75 3.95
CA LEU A 25 8.37 3.36 2.62
C LEU A 25 9.74 3.32 1.93
N TYR A 26 10.84 3.59 2.65
CA TYR A 26 12.15 3.64 2.02
C TYR A 26 12.59 2.29 1.47
N PRO A 27 12.56 1.18 2.25
CA PRO A 27 12.83 -0.14 1.69
C PRO A 27 11.91 -0.49 0.51
N LEU A 28 10.64 -0.05 0.50
CA LEU A 28 9.77 -0.27 -0.65
C LEU A 28 10.19 0.54 -1.89
N LEU A 29 10.67 1.77 -1.74
CA LEU A 29 11.24 2.53 -2.85
C LEU A 29 12.52 1.89 -3.40
N PHE A 30 13.37 1.35 -2.53
CA PHE A 30 14.51 0.55 -2.97
C PHE A 30 14.07 -0.73 -3.69
N ALA A 31 13.06 -1.42 -3.19
CA ALA A 31 12.50 -2.59 -3.87
C ALA A 31 11.99 -2.20 -5.27
N TRP A 32 11.28 -1.09 -5.39
CA TRP A 32 10.81 -0.56 -6.67
C TRP A 32 11.98 -0.29 -7.65
N LEU A 33 13.01 0.42 -7.20
CA LEU A 33 14.21 0.68 -8.01
C LEU A 33 14.91 -0.61 -8.45
N GLU A 34 15.00 -1.61 -7.57
CA GLU A 34 15.63 -2.90 -7.91
C GLU A 34 14.76 -3.76 -8.83
N MET A 35 13.43 -3.55 -8.85
CA MET A 35 12.53 -4.17 -9.83
C MET A 35 12.73 -3.60 -11.23
N GLU A 36 12.89 -2.28 -11.35
CA GLU A 36 13.25 -1.62 -12.62
C GLU A 36 14.60 -2.10 -13.17
N MET A 37 15.49 -2.54 -12.28
CA MET A 37 16.79 -3.11 -12.61
C MET A 37 16.78 -4.64 -12.76
N GLU A 38 15.59 -5.27 -12.76
CA GLU A 38 15.38 -6.71 -12.90
C GLU A 38 16.19 -7.57 -11.90
N ASN A 39 16.38 -7.10 -10.67
CA ASN A 39 17.13 -7.81 -9.63
C ASN A 39 16.20 -8.41 -8.54
N PRO A 40 15.60 -9.58 -8.77
CA PRO A 40 14.60 -10.14 -7.87
C PRO A 40 15.14 -10.44 -6.46
N GLU A 41 16.41 -10.80 -6.32
CA GLU A 41 16.99 -11.13 -5.01
C GLU A 41 17.06 -9.90 -4.10
N LYS A 42 17.49 -8.76 -4.65
CA LYS A 42 17.53 -7.50 -3.92
C LYS A 42 16.14 -6.96 -3.62
N VAL A 43 15.19 -7.14 -4.53
CA VAL A 43 13.78 -6.81 -4.28
C VAL A 43 13.27 -7.56 -3.05
N ALA A 44 13.49 -8.87 -2.98
CA ALA A 44 13.08 -9.67 -1.83
C ALA A 44 13.77 -9.24 -0.53
N LEU A 45 15.06 -8.87 -0.58
CA LEU A 45 15.80 -8.33 0.56
C LEU A 45 15.17 -7.04 1.09
N TRP A 46 14.88 -6.10 0.19
CA TRP A 46 14.31 -4.80 0.57
C TRP A 46 12.89 -4.91 1.09
N ILE A 47 12.08 -5.81 0.54
CA ILE A 47 10.74 -6.09 1.09
C ILE A 47 10.85 -6.69 2.49
N ARG A 48 11.74 -7.65 2.73
CA ARG A 48 11.96 -8.20 4.08
C ARG A 48 12.42 -7.14 5.08
N ARG A 49 13.19 -6.14 4.62
CA ARG A 49 13.54 -4.97 5.44
C ARG A 49 12.31 -4.10 5.71
N ALA A 50 11.45 -3.87 4.71
CA ALA A 50 10.19 -3.14 4.88
C ALA A 50 9.29 -3.80 5.94
N LEU A 51 9.15 -5.13 5.90
CA LEU A 51 8.30 -5.89 6.82
C LEU A 51 8.72 -5.74 8.30
N ARG A 52 9.98 -5.36 8.58
CA ARG A 52 10.49 -5.10 9.93
C ARG A 52 10.19 -3.67 10.41
N CYS A 53 9.74 -2.79 9.53
CA CYS A 53 9.44 -1.41 9.87
C CYS A 53 8.07 -1.28 10.56
N THR A 54 7.97 -0.29 11.43
CA THR A 54 6.81 -0.05 12.31
C THR A 54 5.68 0.68 11.58
N TYR A 55 5.98 1.52 10.58
CA TYR A 55 4.98 2.37 9.93
C TYR A 55 5.14 2.38 8.40
N ILE A 56 4.08 2.79 7.69
CA ILE A 56 4.13 3.23 6.29
C ILE A 56 3.54 4.63 6.27
N LYS A 57 4.39 5.65 6.19
CA LYS A 57 3.94 7.04 6.05
C LYS A 57 4.31 7.52 4.67
N THR A 58 3.31 7.94 3.90
CA THR A 58 3.44 8.45 2.53
C THR A 58 3.67 9.98 2.50
N HIS A 59 3.77 10.61 3.67
CA HIS A 59 3.96 12.06 3.85
C HIS A 59 5.44 12.45 3.98
N ILE A 60 5.82 13.62 3.46
CA ILE A 60 7.19 14.18 3.62
C ILE A 60 7.30 14.88 4.99
N ARG A 61 8.08 14.29 5.91
CA ARG A 61 8.18 14.66 7.33
C ARG A 61 8.60 16.11 7.61
N GLU A 62 9.50 16.69 6.81
CA GLU A 62 9.94 18.10 6.96
C GLU A 62 8.85 19.11 6.59
N SER A 63 8.05 18.81 5.57
CA SER A 63 6.86 19.60 5.25
C SER A 63 5.78 19.44 6.32
N ALA A 64 5.61 18.23 6.86
CA ALA A 64 4.66 17.98 7.95
C ALA A 64 5.05 18.70 9.25
N LYS A 65 6.35 18.71 9.63
CA LYS A 65 6.84 19.43 10.83
C LYS A 65 6.71 20.94 10.74
N ARG A 66 7.22 21.57 9.66
CA ARG A 66 7.11 23.03 9.49
C ARG A 66 5.66 23.51 9.41
N ARG A 67 4.74 22.67 8.92
CA ARG A 67 3.33 23.03 8.75
C ARG A 67 2.47 22.69 9.96
N LEU A 68 2.81 21.65 10.72
CA LEU A 68 2.26 21.44 12.07
C LEU A 68 2.55 22.67 12.93
N GLN A 69 3.77 23.18 12.86
CA GLN A 69 4.20 24.40 13.54
C GLN A 69 3.37 25.62 13.11
N VAL A 70 3.18 25.84 11.81
CA VAL A 70 2.28 26.90 11.30
C VAL A 70 0.84 26.68 11.78
N LEU A 71 0.28 25.47 11.68
CA LEU A 71 -1.11 25.18 12.08
C LEU A 71 -1.34 25.35 13.60
N GLU A 72 -0.33 25.09 14.42
CA GLU A 72 -0.31 25.35 15.86
C GLU A 72 -0.22 26.86 16.15
N GLU A 73 0.61 27.61 15.41
CA GLU A 73 0.78 29.07 15.56
C GLU A 73 -0.49 29.87 15.24
N ILE A 74 -1.35 29.38 14.33
CA ILE A 74 -2.65 30.00 14.01
C ILE A 74 -3.83 29.41 14.82
N GLY A 75 -3.60 28.50 15.78
CA GLY A 75 -4.62 28.02 16.72
C GLY A 75 -5.65 27.03 16.15
N TYR A 76 -5.28 26.19 15.18
CA TYR A 76 -6.23 25.35 14.43
C TYR A 76 -6.24 23.88 14.89
N HIS A 77 -7.29 23.47 15.60
CA HIS A 77 -7.41 22.14 16.19
C HIS A 77 -8.39 21.20 15.44
N GLU A 78 -7.90 19.99 15.16
CA GLU A 78 -8.59 18.78 14.67
C GLU A 78 -9.12 18.72 13.24
N GLY A 79 -9.99 19.63 12.79
CA GLY A 79 -10.69 19.48 11.48
C GLY A 79 -9.81 19.61 10.23
N LEU A 80 -8.66 20.27 10.36
CA LEU A 80 -7.72 20.57 9.26
C LEU A 80 -6.51 19.63 9.20
N ARG A 81 -6.31 18.77 10.21
CA ARG A 81 -5.26 17.74 10.16
C ARG A 81 -5.48 16.78 8.99
N GLY A 82 -6.73 16.45 8.66
CA GLY A 82 -7.06 15.65 7.48
C GLY A 82 -7.01 16.41 6.15
N VAL A 83 -7.23 17.73 6.13
CA VAL A 83 -6.99 18.60 4.95
C VAL A 83 -5.49 18.67 4.64
N ALA A 84 -4.67 18.82 5.68
CA ALA A 84 -3.23 18.73 5.57
C ALA A 84 -2.83 17.32 5.10
N ALA A 85 -3.32 16.24 5.72
CA ALA A 85 -2.99 14.87 5.31
C ALA A 85 -3.27 14.64 3.81
N TRP A 86 -4.43 15.09 3.30
CA TRP A 86 -4.83 14.88 1.90
C TRP A 86 -4.03 15.70 0.88
N THR A 87 -3.67 16.94 1.20
CA THR A 87 -2.81 17.80 0.36
C THR A 87 -1.32 17.42 0.44
N MET A 88 -0.96 16.49 1.34
CA MET A 88 0.40 16.02 1.62
C MET A 88 0.66 14.57 1.18
N ILE A 89 -0.29 13.91 0.50
CA ILE A 89 -0.13 12.56 -0.04
C ILE A 89 0.65 12.62 -1.36
N ASP A 90 1.83 12.01 -1.39
CA ASP A 90 2.55 11.84 -2.64
C ASP A 90 1.98 10.64 -3.43
N ARG A 91 1.17 10.96 -4.44
CA ARG A 91 0.58 9.98 -5.36
C ARG A 91 1.63 9.16 -6.12
N LYS A 92 2.85 9.68 -6.32
CA LYS A 92 3.95 8.91 -6.93
C LYS A 92 4.45 7.86 -5.96
N LEU A 93 4.57 8.17 -4.66
CA LEU A 93 4.95 7.19 -3.64
C LEU A 93 3.90 6.08 -3.50
N ILE A 94 2.61 6.43 -3.52
CA ILE A 94 1.52 5.43 -3.57
C ILE A 94 1.69 4.51 -4.78
N ARG A 95 1.93 5.09 -5.97
CA ARG A 95 2.12 4.33 -7.19
C ARG A 95 3.29 3.36 -7.08
N CYS A 96 4.46 3.82 -6.61
CA CYS A 96 5.63 2.95 -6.42
C CYS A 96 5.31 1.77 -5.49
N VAL A 97 4.63 2.01 -4.36
CA VAL A 97 4.24 0.92 -3.45
C VAL A 97 3.29 -0.08 -4.11
N LYS A 98 2.32 0.39 -4.92
CA LYS A 98 1.43 -0.48 -5.68
C LYS A 98 2.16 -1.31 -6.74
N GLU A 99 3.13 -0.71 -7.41
CA GLU A 99 3.96 -1.37 -8.42
C GLU A 99 4.84 -2.45 -7.78
N VAL A 100 5.40 -2.19 -6.60
CA VAL A 100 6.13 -3.21 -5.82
C VAL A 100 5.21 -4.40 -5.50
N MET A 101 4.04 -4.14 -4.91
CA MET A 101 3.08 -5.21 -4.59
C MET A 101 2.69 -6.03 -5.83
N SER A 102 2.36 -5.34 -6.92
CA SER A 102 1.96 -5.97 -8.19
C SER A 102 3.08 -6.80 -8.81
N GLY A 103 4.31 -6.30 -8.81
CA GLY A 103 5.40 -7.02 -9.44
C GLY A 103 5.96 -8.16 -8.59
N VAL A 104 5.87 -8.12 -7.26
CA VAL A 104 6.16 -9.29 -6.40
C VAL A 104 5.21 -10.44 -6.72
N VAL A 105 3.92 -10.13 -6.89
CA VAL A 105 2.91 -11.10 -7.34
C VAL A 105 3.24 -11.62 -8.74
N ARG A 106 3.56 -10.73 -9.69
CA ARG A 106 3.92 -11.11 -11.06
C ARG A 106 5.10 -12.09 -11.10
N VAL A 107 6.17 -11.81 -10.35
CA VAL A 107 7.33 -12.71 -10.25
C VAL A 107 6.91 -14.08 -9.71
N ALA A 108 6.02 -14.12 -8.71
CA ALA A 108 5.52 -15.38 -8.16
C ALA A 108 4.72 -16.20 -9.21
N GLU A 109 3.84 -15.53 -9.96
CA GLU A 109 3.04 -16.13 -11.03
C GLU A 109 3.92 -16.65 -12.18
N GLU A 110 4.91 -15.87 -12.62
CA GLU A 110 5.86 -16.26 -13.67
C GLU A 110 6.68 -17.49 -13.28
N LEU A 111 7.17 -17.54 -12.03
CA LEU A 111 7.90 -18.70 -11.50
C LEU A 111 7.01 -19.94 -11.44
N LEU A 112 5.74 -19.79 -11.08
CA LEU A 112 4.77 -20.88 -11.05
C LEU A 112 4.50 -21.41 -12.46
N ALA A 113 4.34 -20.52 -13.44
CA ALA A 113 4.14 -20.87 -14.85
C ALA A 113 5.34 -21.63 -15.42
N ARG A 114 6.56 -21.27 -15.03
CA ARG A 114 7.81 -21.95 -15.42
C ARG A 114 8.07 -23.27 -14.68
N GLY A 115 7.21 -23.65 -13.73
CA GLY A 115 7.36 -24.88 -12.95
C GLY A 115 8.35 -24.80 -11.79
N ASP A 116 8.90 -23.62 -11.45
CA ASP A 116 9.76 -23.45 -10.27
C ASP A 116 8.89 -23.27 -9.01
N VAL A 117 8.24 -24.36 -8.61
CA VAL A 117 7.21 -24.38 -7.56
C VAL A 117 7.75 -23.88 -6.21
N ARG A 118 8.99 -24.20 -5.87
CA ARG A 118 9.61 -23.79 -4.59
C ARG A 118 9.93 -22.29 -4.56
N LYS A 119 10.37 -21.69 -5.67
CA LYS A 119 10.57 -20.23 -5.70
C LYS A 119 9.24 -19.50 -5.82
N ALA A 120 8.30 -20.00 -6.61
CA ALA A 120 6.95 -19.46 -6.72
C ALA A 120 6.25 -19.37 -5.35
N ALA A 121 6.27 -20.45 -4.56
CA ALA A 121 5.71 -20.46 -3.22
C ALA A 121 6.36 -19.42 -2.29
N ARG A 122 7.69 -19.24 -2.38
CA ARG A 122 8.42 -18.24 -1.57
C ARG A 122 8.03 -16.81 -1.94
N TRP A 123 7.94 -16.52 -3.23
CA TRP A 123 7.51 -15.20 -3.73
C TRP A 123 6.03 -14.92 -3.45
N GLY A 124 5.17 -15.93 -3.60
CA GLY A 124 3.76 -15.82 -3.23
C GLY A 124 3.58 -15.54 -1.73
N ARG A 125 4.35 -16.20 -0.87
CA ARG A 125 4.33 -15.93 0.58
C ARG A 125 4.84 -14.51 0.90
N LEU A 126 5.87 -14.05 0.20
CA LEU A 126 6.34 -12.66 0.31
C LEU A 126 5.26 -11.64 -0.10
N ALA A 127 4.48 -11.92 -1.15
CA ALA A 127 3.35 -11.09 -1.55
C ALA A 127 2.23 -11.08 -0.49
N VAL A 128 1.91 -12.24 0.10
CA VAL A 128 0.96 -12.37 1.22
C VAL A 128 1.39 -11.54 2.40
N ASP A 129 2.65 -11.68 2.84
CA ASP A 129 3.20 -10.97 3.98
C ASP A 129 3.23 -9.46 3.74
N LEU A 130 3.65 -9.04 2.54
CA LEU A 130 3.63 -7.64 2.13
C LEU A 130 2.20 -7.08 2.10
N GLY A 131 1.25 -7.78 1.51
CA GLY A 131 -0.16 -7.38 1.46
C GLY A 131 -0.77 -7.23 2.85
N LYS A 132 -0.57 -8.21 3.74
CA LYS A 132 -1.01 -8.12 5.15
C LYS A 132 -0.38 -6.94 5.89
N TRP A 133 0.92 -6.75 5.71
CA TRP A 133 1.67 -5.70 6.39
C TRP A 133 1.25 -4.30 5.91
N VAL A 134 1.14 -4.10 4.59
CA VAL A 134 0.63 -2.83 4.01
C VAL A 134 -0.81 -2.59 4.45
N GLY A 135 -1.69 -3.59 4.39
CA GLY A 135 -3.10 -3.42 4.76
C GLY A 135 -3.31 -2.99 6.22
N ARG A 136 -2.42 -3.39 7.13
CA ARG A 136 -2.47 -2.97 8.54
C ARG A 136 -1.92 -1.55 8.77
N LYS A 137 -1.07 -1.04 7.87
CA LYS A 137 -0.27 0.18 8.11
C LYS A 137 -0.56 1.34 7.18
N ALA A 138 -1.00 1.09 5.95
CA ALA A 138 -1.30 2.14 4.97
C ALA A 138 -2.29 3.14 5.55
N GLU A 139 -2.18 4.43 5.25
CA GLU A 139 -3.17 5.44 5.70
C GLU A 139 -4.26 5.66 4.62
N GLU A 140 -4.03 5.10 3.43
CA GLU A 140 -4.77 5.41 2.20
C GLU A 140 -5.66 4.25 1.76
N GLY A 141 -6.92 4.55 1.42
CA GLY A 141 -7.86 3.54 0.95
C GLY A 141 -7.41 2.82 -0.32
N GLU A 142 -6.71 3.53 -1.22
CA GLU A 142 -6.13 2.95 -2.44
C GLU A 142 -5.04 1.90 -2.13
N LEU A 143 -4.17 2.17 -1.16
CA LEU A 143 -3.16 1.21 -0.71
C LEU A 143 -3.79 0.04 0.04
N CYS A 144 -4.85 0.26 0.82
CA CYS A 144 -5.62 -0.82 1.42
C CYS A 144 -6.19 -1.77 0.36
N ALA A 145 -6.81 -1.24 -0.71
CA ALA A 145 -7.33 -2.05 -1.80
C ALA A 145 -6.22 -2.83 -2.54
N ALA A 146 -5.13 -2.16 -2.90
CA ALA A 146 -4.00 -2.81 -3.57
C ALA A 146 -3.34 -3.89 -2.69
N SER A 147 -3.26 -3.67 -1.37
CA SER A 147 -2.72 -4.65 -0.42
C SER A 147 -3.57 -5.90 -0.31
N ALA A 148 -4.91 -5.75 -0.34
CA ALA A 148 -5.83 -6.88 -0.30
C ALA A 148 -5.76 -7.71 -1.58
N ALA A 149 -5.62 -7.05 -2.74
CA ALA A 149 -5.40 -7.72 -4.02
C ALA A 149 -4.06 -8.48 -4.06
N ALA A 150 -2.98 -7.87 -3.56
CA ALA A 150 -1.67 -8.51 -3.50
C ALA A 150 -1.65 -9.72 -2.55
N TRP A 151 -2.34 -9.62 -1.42
CA TRP A 151 -2.53 -10.73 -0.51
C TRP A 151 -3.28 -11.89 -1.19
N GLU A 152 -4.44 -11.62 -1.80
CA GLU A 152 -5.24 -12.66 -2.47
C GLU A 152 -4.45 -13.36 -3.58
N ARG A 153 -3.85 -12.60 -4.51
CA ARG A 153 -3.08 -13.17 -5.61
C ARG A 153 -1.84 -13.93 -5.13
N GLY A 154 -1.16 -13.42 -4.10
CA GLY A 154 -0.07 -14.13 -3.46
C GLY A 154 -0.52 -15.47 -2.87
N ALA A 155 -1.68 -15.51 -2.21
CA ALA A 155 -2.24 -16.73 -1.64
C ALA A 155 -2.68 -17.74 -2.72
N VAL A 156 -3.18 -17.27 -3.88
CA VAL A 156 -3.46 -18.12 -5.05
C VAL A 156 -2.20 -18.84 -5.51
N VAL A 157 -1.08 -18.11 -5.64
CA VAL A 157 0.20 -18.72 -6.06
C VAL A 157 0.70 -19.72 -5.02
N VAL A 158 0.58 -19.43 -3.72
CA VAL A 158 1.00 -20.35 -2.65
C VAL A 158 0.19 -21.64 -2.65
N GLU A 159 -1.13 -21.56 -2.82
CA GLU A 159 -2.01 -22.73 -2.86
C GLU A 159 -1.78 -23.57 -4.12
N ALA A 160 -1.67 -22.93 -5.28
CA ALA A 160 -1.33 -23.61 -6.53
C ALA A 160 0.05 -24.29 -6.47
N ALA A 161 1.04 -23.63 -5.86
CA ALA A 161 2.35 -24.23 -5.64
C ALA A 161 2.30 -25.42 -4.66
N ALA A 162 1.50 -25.33 -3.59
CA ALA A 162 1.33 -26.43 -2.65
C ALA A 162 0.69 -27.66 -3.31
N MET A 163 -0.35 -27.46 -4.13
CA MET A 163 -1.00 -28.53 -4.90
C MET A 163 -0.04 -29.21 -5.89
N ARG A 164 0.83 -28.44 -6.55
CA ARG A 164 1.81 -29.00 -7.51
C ARG A 164 3.00 -29.70 -6.86
N ALA A 165 3.44 -29.25 -5.68
CA ALA A 165 4.58 -29.84 -4.99
C ALA A 165 4.24 -31.18 -4.32
N GLY A 166 3.01 -31.35 -3.83
CA GLY A 166 2.60 -32.56 -3.09
C GLY A 166 3.28 -32.76 -1.73
N VAL A 167 4.12 -31.81 -1.27
CA VAL A 167 4.91 -31.91 -0.02
C VAL A 167 4.54 -30.84 1.02
N CYS A 168 3.69 -29.87 0.66
CA CYS A 168 3.32 -28.74 1.53
C CYS A 168 1.91 -28.91 2.10
N ASP A 169 1.62 -28.30 3.24
CA ASP A 169 0.27 -28.27 3.84
C ASP A 169 -0.71 -27.46 2.96
N VAL A 170 -1.38 -28.17 2.04
CA VAL A 170 -2.40 -27.63 1.12
C VAL A 170 -3.59 -27.08 1.91
N THR A 171 -3.94 -27.71 3.03
CA THR A 171 -5.04 -27.29 3.91
C THR A 171 -4.79 -25.89 4.47
N SER A 172 -3.60 -25.62 5.00
CA SER A 172 -3.23 -24.29 5.47
C SER A 172 -3.21 -23.27 4.34
N ALA A 173 -2.69 -23.62 3.16
CA ALA A 173 -2.66 -22.72 2.01
C ALA A 173 -4.07 -22.36 1.52
N ARG A 174 -4.98 -23.33 1.48
CA ARG A 174 -6.38 -23.13 1.09
C ARG A 174 -7.14 -22.27 2.08
N LYS A 175 -6.93 -22.47 3.39
CA LYS A 175 -7.51 -21.62 4.44
C LYS A 175 -7.02 -20.17 4.31
N GLU A 176 -5.73 -19.99 4.07
CA GLU A 176 -5.13 -18.67 3.85
C GLU A 176 -5.74 -17.97 2.62
N LEU A 177 -5.91 -18.70 1.50
CA LEU A 177 -6.56 -18.18 0.30
C LEU A 177 -8.03 -17.79 0.54
N GLN A 178 -8.78 -18.62 1.27
CA GLN A 178 -10.18 -18.31 1.62
C GLN A 178 -10.27 -17.01 2.44
N ASN A 179 -9.42 -16.85 3.44
CA ASN A 179 -9.33 -15.63 4.24
C ASN A 179 -8.96 -14.41 3.38
N ALA A 180 -7.99 -14.57 2.48
CA ALA A 180 -7.54 -13.50 1.59
C ALA A 180 -8.65 -13.06 0.63
N ARG A 181 -9.41 -14.00 0.04
CA ARG A 181 -10.56 -13.72 -0.84
C ARG A 181 -11.68 -12.99 -0.10
N GLN A 182 -12.04 -13.47 1.08
CA GLN A 182 -13.06 -12.80 1.90
C GLN A 182 -12.65 -11.37 2.23
N ASN A 183 -11.39 -11.16 2.60
CA ASN A 183 -10.86 -9.82 2.88
C ASN A 183 -10.83 -8.94 1.62
N ALA A 184 -10.34 -9.46 0.49
CA ALA A 184 -10.28 -8.74 -0.78
C ALA A 184 -11.67 -8.33 -1.28
N GLN A 185 -12.66 -9.21 -1.19
CA GLN A 185 -14.03 -8.90 -1.60
C GLN A 185 -14.65 -7.81 -0.73
N LYS A 186 -14.48 -7.88 0.60
CA LYS A 186 -14.95 -6.86 1.54
C LYS A 186 -14.32 -5.49 1.23
N ILE A 187 -12.99 -5.46 1.12
CA ILE A 187 -12.23 -4.23 0.85
C ILE A 187 -12.57 -3.66 -0.53
N ALA A 188 -12.67 -4.50 -1.56
CA ALA A 188 -12.99 -4.06 -2.92
C ALA A 188 -14.38 -3.40 -3.00
N LYS A 189 -15.39 -4.01 -2.37
CA LYS A 189 -16.75 -3.44 -2.31
C LYS A 189 -16.76 -2.08 -1.61
N ALA A 190 -16.15 -1.99 -0.43
CA ALA A 190 -16.11 -0.76 0.36
C ALA A 190 -15.31 0.34 -0.36
N TRP A 191 -14.19 -0.02 -1.00
CA TRP A 191 -13.35 0.91 -1.75
C TRP A 191 -14.06 1.44 -2.99
N TRP A 192 -14.73 0.56 -3.75
CA TRP A 192 -15.49 0.97 -4.93
C TRP A 192 -16.62 1.93 -4.56
N GLN A 193 -17.37 1.63 -3.49
CA GLN A 193 -18.42 2.54 -3.02
C GLN A 193 -17.85 3.89 -2.56
N LEU A 194 -16.72 3.89 -1.83
CA LEU A 194 -16.06 5.13 -1.43
C LEU A 194 -15.59 5.93 -2.65
N HIS A 195 -15.05 5.27 -3.67
CA HIS A 195 -14.64 5.91 -4.91
C HIS A 195 -15.82 6.56 -5.64
N LEU A 196 -16.92 5.84 -5.84
CA LEU A 196 -18.14 6.37 -6.44
C LEU A 196 -18.71 7.56 -5.66
N ASP A 197 -18.72 7.48 -4.33
CA ASP A 197 -19.21 8.58 -3.49
C ASP A 197 -18.31 9.83 -3.59
N LYS A 198 -16.99 9.64 -3.75
CA LYS A 198 -16.07 10.74 -4.04
C LYS A 198 -16.35 11.35 -5.41
N GLU A 199 -16.43 10.53 -6.46
CA GLU A 199 -16.72 11.03 -7.81
C GLU A 199 -18.05 11.80 -7.83
N ARG A 200 -19.11 11.25 -7.23
CA ARG A 200 -20.41 11.92 -7.11
C ARG A 200 -20.31 13.22 -6.33
N ALA A 201 -19.55 13.26 -5.23
CA ALA A 201 -19.35 14.49 -4.47
C ALA A 201 -18.74 15.60 -5.34
N PHE A 202 -17.69 15.29 -6.12
CA PHE A 202 -16.96 16.26 -6.92
C PHE A 202 -17.62 16.64 -8.25
N THR A 203 -18.52 15.80 -8.79
CA THR A 203 -19.10 16.01 -10.13
C THR A 203 -20.59 16.32 -10.13
N VAL A 204 -21.35 15.81 -9.16
CA VAL A 204 -22.83 15.86 -9.19
C VAL A 204 -23.40 16.56 -7.97
N TRP A 205 -23.01 16.17 -6.75
CA TRP A 205 -23.63 16.68 -5.53
C TRP A 205 -23.29 18.13 -5.23
N VAL A 206 -22.14 18.65 -5.68
CA VAL A 206 -21.83 20.08 -5.60
C VAL A 206 -22.98 20.94 -6.16
N ILE A 207 -23.59 20.48 -7.26
CA ILE A 207 -24.66 21.20 -7.94
C ILE A 207 -26.03 20.78 -7.42
N THR A 208 -26.26 19.46 -7.31
CA THR A 208 -27.61 18.90 -7.11
C THR A 208 -27.98 18.67 -5.63
N ALA A 209 -26.99 18.52 -4.74
CA ALA A 209 -27.23 18.18 -3.33
C ALA A 209 -26.11 18.72 -2.42
N PRO A 210 -25.92 20.05 -2.33
CA PRO A 210 -24.76 20.67 -1.68
C PRO A 210 -24.62 20.31 -0.20
N LYS A 211 -25.72 20.14 0.53
CA LYS A 211 -25.71 19.67 1.93
C LYS A 211 -25.11 18.26 2.08
N LYS A 212 -25.43 17.34 1.16
CA LYS A 212 -24.87 15.97 1.16
C LYS A 212 -23.39 16.01 0.80
N CYS A 213 -23.02 16.80 -0.20
CA CYS A 213 -21.62 17.04 -0.56
C CYS A 213 -20.83 17.58 0.64
N TRP A 214 -21.32 18.61 1.32
CA TRP A 214 -20.65 19.21 2.47
C TRP A 214 -20.45 18.22 3.62
N SER A 215 -21.49 17.46 3.98
CA SER A 215 -21.40 16.44 5.03
C SER A 215 -20.43 15.31 4.68
N PHE A 216 -20.42 14.86 3.42
CA PHE A 216 -19.45 13.86 2.94
C PHE A 216 -18.02 14.41 3.01
N MET A 217 -17.79 15.59 2.44
CA MET A 217 -16.47 16.23 2.44
C MET A 217 -15.99 16.48 3.88
N ARG A 218 -16.85 16.94 4.79
CA ARG A 218 -16.52 17.12 6.21
C ARG A 218 -16.11 15.82 6.89
N ARG A 219 -16.80 14.70 6.62
CA ARG A 219 -16.42 13.38 7.14
C ARG A 219 -15.09 12.90 6.57
N LEU A 220 -14.90 13.05 5.25
CA LEU A 220 -13.64 12.75 4.57
C LEU A 220 -12.48 13.55 5.17
N PHE A 221 -12.68 14.84 5.44
CA PHE A 221 -11.65 15.70 6.04
C PHE A 221 -11.40 15.41 7.51
N LYS A 222 -12.41 15.03 8.29
CA LYS A 222 -12.20 14.73 9.72
C LYS A 222 -11.52 13.38 9.96
N MET A 223 -11.84 12.37 9.16
CA MET A 223 -11.46 10.98 9.44
C MET A 223 -10.37 10.44 8.51
N GLY A 224 -10.25 10.98 7.29
CA GLY A 224 -9.35 10.44 6.27
C GLY A 224 -9.94 9.24 5.52
N GLU A 225 -9.33 8.90 4.38
CA GLU A 225 -9.86 7.90 3.44
C GLU A 225 -9.92 6.49 4.04
N ARG A 226 -8.88 6.06 4.76
CA ARG A 226 -8.86 4.72 5.37
C ARG A 226 -9.87 4.57 6.49
N ALA A 227 -10.03 5.57 7.35
CA ALA A 227 -11.02 5.51 8.40
C ALA A 227 -12.44 5.43 7.82
N LEU A 228 -12.76 6.24 6.81
CA LEU A 228 -14.02 6.14 6.06
C LEU A 228 -14.21 4.78 5.38
N LEU A 229 -13.14 4.23 4.80
CA LEU A 229 -13.17 2.90 4.23
C LEU A 229 -13.54 1.84 5.29
N TYR A 230 -12.97 1.93 6.49
CA TYR A 230 -13.30 1.00 7.58
C TYR A 230 -14.67 1.23 8.20
N GLU A 231 -15.18 2.46 8.27
CA GLU A 231 -16.56 2.70 8.67
C GLU A 231 -17.53 1.98 7.74
N ARG A 232 -17.31 2.05 6.42
CA ARG A 232 -18.13 1.29 5.45
C ARG A 232 -18.06 -0.21 5.60
N LEU A 233 -16.99 -0.76 6.18
CA LEU A 233 -16.89 -2.19 6.44
C LEU A 233 -17.70 -2.65 7.64
N LYS A 234 -18.21 -1.70 8.45
CA LYS A 234 -19.09 -1.97 9.59
C LYS A 234 -20.58 -1.88 9.23
N GLU A 235 -20.91 -1.27 8.10
CA GLU A 235 -22.27 -1.15 7.53
C GLU A 235 -22.66 -2.43 6.77
#